data_AF-A0A1T4W8U7-F1
#
_entry.id   AF-A0A1T4W8U7-F1
#
_cell.length_a   1.000
_cell.length_b   1.000
_cell.length_c   1.000
_cell.angle_alpha   90.00
_cell.angle_beta   90.00
_cell.angle_gamma   90.00
#
_symmetry.space_group_name_H-M   'P 1'
#
loop_
_entity.id
_entity.type
_entity.pdbx_description
1 polymer ?
#
loop_
_entity_poly.entity_id
_entity_poly.type
_entity_poly.pdbx_seq_one_letter_code
_entity_poly.pdbx_strand_id
1 'polypeptide(L)' 'MDEKEELIQELQRVKYRIQILDMIEERLLIMRQLAEVVRDNKLNENKIREINQRIEKLVNEINSLDEESREV' A
#
# COMPACT_ATOMS: atom_id res chain seq x y z
N MET A 1 -14.80 -15.41 27.09
CA MET A 1 -15.65 -15.41 25.89
C MET A 1 -15.92 -16.86 25.53
N ASP A 2 -16.96 -17.14 24.75
CA ASP A 2 -17.12 -18.45 24.12
C ASP A 2 -16.01 -18.62 23.06
N GLU A 3 -15.41 -19.81 22.94
CA GLU A 3 -14.32 -20.13 21.98
C GLU A 3 -14.73 -19.74 20.55
N LYS A 4 -16.01 -19.94 20.23
CA LYS A 4 -16.60 -19.52 18.95
C LYS A 4 -16.53 -18.02 18.72
N GLU A 5 -16.70 -17.23 19.76
CA GLU A 5 -16.71 -15.77 19.70
C GLU A 5 -15.30 -15.21 19.46
N GLU A 6 -14.29 -15.84 20.07
CA GLU A 6 -12.86 -15.54 19.84
C GLU A 6 -12.45 -15.86 18.39
N LEU A 7 -12.85 -17.03 17.88
CA LEU A 7 -12.57 -17.42 16.48
C LEU A 7 -13.23 -16.48 15.45
N ILE A 8 -14.43 -15.96 15.74
CA ILE A 8 -15.09 -14.99 14.87
C ILE A 8 -14.31 -13.66 14.84
N GLN A 9 -13.80 -13.20 15.98
CA GLN A 9 -12.99 -11.98 16.05
C GLN A 9 -11.66 -12.15 15.31
N GLU A 10 -10.99 -13.29 15.46
CA GLU A 10 -9.77 -13.59 14.70
C GLU A 10 -10.03 -13.62 13.18
N LEU A 11 -11.12 -14.25 12.76
CA LEU A 11 -11.50 -14.26 11.34
C LEU A 11 -11.76 -12.85 10.80
N GLN A 12 -12.39 -11.98 11.58
CA GLN A 12 -12.61 -10.58 11.21
C GLN A 12 -11.29 -9.81 11.07
N ARG A 13 -10.34 -9.99 12.00
CA ARG A 13 -8.99 -9.41 11.90
C ARG A 13 -8.24 -9.86 10.65
N VAL A 14 -8.26 -11.16 10.35
CA VAL A 14 -7.60 -11.70 9.15
C VAL A 14 -8.22 -11.14 7.88
N LYS A 15 -9.56 -11.08 7.79
CA LYS A 15 -10.26 -10.47 6.64
C LYS A 15 -9.90 -9.00 6.47
N TYR A 16 -9.85 -8.25 7.56
CA TYR A 16 -9.45 -6.85 7.53
C TYR A 16 -8.03 -6.70 6.99
N ARG A 17 -7.09 -7.49 7.52
CA ARG A 17 -5.69 -7.45 7.08
C ARG A 17 -5.50 -7.80 5.61
N ILE A 18 -6.30 -8.73 5.07
CA ILE A 18 -6.30 -9.04 3.63
C ILE A 18 -6.71 -7.81 2.82
N GLN A 19 -7.78 -7.09 3.22
CA GLN A 19 -8.22 -5.88 2.52
C GLN A 19 -7.14 -4.78 2.51
N ILE A 20 -6.43 -4.62 3.63
CA ILE A 20 -5.33 -3.66 3.71
C ILE A 20 -4.16 -4.07 2.81
N LEU A 21 -3.84 -5.36 2.74
CA LEU A 21 -2.81 -5.87 1.84
C LEU A 21 -3.15 -5.65 0.37
N ASP A 22 -4.42 -5.82 -0.02
CA ASP A 22 -4.88 -5.51 -1.39
C ASP A 22 -4.65 -4.02 -1.71
N MET A 23 -4.96 -3.13 -0.77
CA MET A 23 -4.73 -1.69 -0.91
C MET A 23 -3.24 -1.31 -1.00
N ILE A 24 -2.37 -2.04 -0.31
CA ILE A 24 -0.91 -1.87 -0.40
C ILE A 24 -0.41 -2.34 -1.77
N GLU A 25 -0.88 -3.49 -2.26
CA GLU A 25 -0.51 -4.03 -3.57
C GLU A 25 -0.85 -3.07 -4.70
N GLU A 26 -2.06 -2.48 -4.68
CA GLU A 26 -2.46 -1.47 -5.66
C GLU A 26 -1.49 -0.29 -5.72
N ARG A 27 -1.02 0.20 -4.56
CA ARG A 27 -0.08 1.32 -4.48
C ARG A 27 1.31 0.95 -4.98
N LEU A 28 1.78 -0.25 -4.65
CA LEU A 28 3.04 -0.79 -5.15
C LEU A 28 3.02 -0.95 -6.67
N LEU A 29 1.89 -1.39 -7.24
CA LEU A 29 1.71 -1.49 -8.68
C LEU A 29 1.80 -0.11 -9.35
N ILE A 30 1.18 0.92 -8.77
CA ILE A 30 1.30 2.30 -9.25
C ILE A 30 2.75 2.78 -9.18
N MET A 31 3.47 2.53 -8.07
CA MET A 31 4.89 2.89 -7.94
C MET A 31 5.73 2.24 -9.04
N ARG A 32 5.49 0.95 -9.32
CA ARG A 32 6.17 0.24 -10.40
C ARG A 32 5.89 0.88 -11.76
N GLN A 33 4.64 1.17 -12.07
CA GLN A 33 4.27 1.82 -13.33
C GLN A 33 4.95 3.19 -13.49
N LEU A 34 5.04 3.98 -12.41
CA LEU A 34 5.76 5.26 -12.41
C LEU A 34 7.26 5.06 -12.69
N ALA A 35 7.89 4.05 -12.10
CA ALA A 35 9.29 3.72 -12.37
C ALA A 35 9.52 3.25 -13.81
N GLU A 36 8.60 2.45 -14.37
CA GLU A 36 8.64 2.03 -15.77
C GLU A 36 8.51 3.24 -16.72
N VAL A 37 7.64 4.20 -16.42
CA VAL A 37 7.52 5.45 -17.19
C VAL A 37 8.83 6.23 -17.21
N VAL A 38 9.54 6.35 -16.07
CA VAL A 38 10.85 7.03 -16.01
C VAL A 38 11.90 6.27 -16.80
N ARG A 39 11.93 4.94 -16.73
CA ARG A 39 12.89 4.09 -17.44
C ARG A 39 12.71 4.18 -18.95
N ASP A 40 11.47 4.13 -19.41
CA ASP A 40 11.14 3.93 -20.83
C ASP A 40 11.02 5.25 -21.61
N ASN A 41 10.98 6.39 -20.93
CA ASN A 41 10.82 7.72 -21.55
C ASN A 41 11.97 8.67 -21.17
N LYS A 42 12.40 9.49 -22.13
CA LYS A 42 13.29 10.63 -21.84
C LYS A 42 12.49 11.76 -21.22
N LEU A 43 12.44 11.79 -19.89
CA LEU A 43 11.76 12.82 -19.13
C LEU A 43 12.72 13.97 -18.78
N ASN A 44 12.16 15.18 -18.67
CA ASN A 44 12.89 16.31 -18.11
C ASN A 44 12.90 16.24 -16.57
N GLU A 45 13.76 17.05 -15.95
CA GLU A 45 13.91 17.07 -14.49
C GLU A 45 12.63 17.41 -13.75
N ASN A 46 11.79 18.31 -14.28
CA ASN A 46 10.52 18.66 -13.66
C ASN A 46 9.61 17.45 -13.56
N LYS A 47 9.49 16.67 -14.64
CA LYS A 47 8.64 15.48 -14.65
C LYS A 47 9.19 14.37 -13.76
N ILE A 48 10.52 14.21 -13.71
CA ILE A 48 11.17 13.29 -12.77
C ILE A 48 10.87 13.69 -11.32
N ARG A 49 10.95 14.99 -10.99
CA ARG A 49 10.60 15.49 -9.64
C ARG A 49 9.15 15.22 -9.27
N GLU A 50 8.20 15.47 -10.18
CA GLU A 50 6.79 15.17 -9.95
C GLU A 50 6.55 13.68 -9.67
N ILE A 51 7.21 12.80 -10.43
CA ILE A 51 7.12 11.36 -10.24
C ILE A 51 7.69 10.96 -8.87
N ASN A 52 8.85 11.49 -8.49
CA ASN A 52 9.45 11.21 -7.18
C ASN A 52 8.54 11.66 -6.02
N GLN A 53 7.94 12.85 -6.10
CA GLN A 53 6.98 13.32 -5.09
C GLN A 53 5.77 12.38 -4.97
N ARG A 54 5.29 11.84 -6.10
CA ARG A 54 4.19 10.87 -6.10
C ARG A 54 4.61 9.53 -5.49
N ILE A 55 5.82 9.07 -5.76
CA ILE A 55 6.41 7.87 -5.13
C ILE A 55 6.53 8.07 -3.62
N GLU A 56 7.04 9.21 -3.15
CA GLU A 56 7.14 9.51 -1.71
C GLU A 56 5.77 9.50 -1.02
N LYS A 57 4.74 10.07 -1.66
CA LYS A 57 3.36 10.01 -1.15
C LYS A 57 2.87 8.57 -1.02
N LEU A 58 3.12 7.73 -2.04
CA LEU A 58 2.72 6.32 -2.02
C LEU A 58 3.45 5.53 -0.93
N VAL A 59 4.74 5.80 -0.68
CA VAL A 59 5.50 5.19 0.42
C VAL A 59 4.84 5.52 1.77
N ASN A 60 4.49 6.78 2.00
CA ASN A 60 3.82 7.18 3.25
C ASN A 60 2.46 6.48 3.41
N GLU A 61 1.66 6.41 2.35
CA GLU A 61 0.37 5.71 2.38
C GLU A 61 0.53 4.21 2.67
N ILE A 62 1.53 3.55 2.07
CA ILE A 62 1.82 2.13 2.33
C ILE A 62 2.22 1.92 3.78
N ASN A 63 3.11 2.76 4.32
CA ASN A 63 3.57 2.64 5.70
C ASN A 63 2.42 2.82 6.69
N SER A 64 1.55 3.82 6.48
CA SER A 64 0.37 4.02 7.32
C SER A 64 -0.60 2.84 7.28
N LEU A 65 -0.82 2.24 6.10
CA LEU A 65 -1.66 1.05 5.96
C LEU A 65 -1.05 -0.17 6.65
N ASP A 66 0.26 -0.40 6.50
CA ASP A 66 0.95 -1.52 7.15
C ASP A 66 0.92 -1.38 8.69
N GLU A 67 1.16 -0.17 9.21
CA GLU A 67 1.02 0.15 10.64
C GLU A 67 -0.40 -0.15 11.14
N GLU A 68 -1.43 0.40 10.47
CA GLU A 68 -2.83 0.17 10.81
C GLU A 68 -3.19 -1.32 10.82
N SER A 69 -2.69 -2.08 9.83
CA SER A 69 -2.98 -3.53 9.74
C SER A 69 -2.39 -4.36 10.88
N ARG A 70 -1.38 -3.84 11.59
CA ARG A 70 -0.68 -4.53 12.69
C ARG A 70 -1.24 -4.16 14.06
N GLU A 71 -1.95 -3.04 14.16
CA GLU A 71 -2.58 -2.58 15.40
C GLU A 71 -3.97 -3.22 15.65
N VAL A 72 -4.57 -3.83 14.62
CA VAL A 72 -5.92 -4.45 14.64
C VAL A 72 -5.89 -5.94 14.97
#